data_AF-A0AAD5X980-F1
#
_entry.id   AF-A0AAD5X980-F1
#
_cell.length_a   1.000
_cell.length_b   1.000
_cell.length_c   1.000
_cell.angle_alpha   90.00
_cell.angle_beta   90.00
_cell.angle_gamma   90.00
#
_symmetry.space_group_name_H-M   'P 1'
#
loop_
_entity.id
_entity.type
_entity.pdbx_description
1 polymer ?
#
loop_
_entity_poly.entity_id
_entity_poly.type
_entity_poly.pdbx_seq_one_letter_code
_entity_poly.pdbx_strand_id
1 'polypeptide(L)'
;MFCAQFDKVRIKRGLALVRAAAVSLTRHHLVLVVMNNNITSTTPTTMLPSDANLDREELEHEQRVIRLVFSVELDATEFFTNLQKLINTAAIEQLYAFYYTPKTEAEIREKEYGWKSYDPEAEFKRMGLGPTNGAWRVTTINKDFSFCPTYPKLIAVPARISDNVLKHGGKFKSKSRIPA
;
A
#
# COMPACT_ATOMS: atom_id res chain seq x y z
N MET A 1 -10.59 -20.15 -1.05
CA MET A 1 -11.67 -20.35 -0.06
C MET A 1 -12.19 -18.99 0.34
N PHE A 2 -13.47 -18.72 0.13
CA PHE A 2 -14.11 -17.44 0.50
C PHE A 2 -14.36 -17.38 2.01
N CYS A 3 -14.29 -16.19 2.58
CA CYS A 3 -14.59 -15.96 4.00
C CYS A 3 -16.10 -15.77 4.22
N ALA A 4 -16.81 -15.19 3.24
CA ALA A 4 -18.26 -15.07 3.22
C ALA A 4 -18.76 -14.80 1.78
N GLN A 5 -19.98 -15.24 1.46
CA GLN A 5 -20.63 -15.09 0.15
C GLN A 5 -22.09 -14.69 0.37
N PHE A 6 -22.56 -13.65 -0.32
CA PHE A 6 -23.94 -13.18 -0.26
C PHE A 6 -24.49 -12.99 -1.68
N ASP A 7 -25.46 -13.81 -2.08
CA ASP A 7 -25.92 -13.86 -3.49
C ASP A 7 -27.10 -12.93 -3.81
N LYS A 8 -27.75 -12.36 -2.80
CA LYS A 8 -28.96 -11.50 -2.96
C LYS A 8 -28.69 -10.05 -2.55
N VAL A 9 -27.66 -9.45 -3.14
CA VAL A 9 -27.28 -8.05 -2.85
C VAL A 9 -27.65 -7.14 -4.02
N ARG A 10 -28.10 -5.94 -3.70
CA ARG A 10 -28.43 -4.90 -4.67
C ARG A 10 -27.34 -3.83 -4.64
N ILE A 11 -26.78 -3.49 -5.80
CA ILE A 11 -25.71 -2.49 -5.92
C ILE A 11 -26.26 -1.21 -6.52
N LYS A 12 -25.91 -0.07 -5.93
CA LYS A 12 -26.16 1.27 -6.46
C LYS A 12 -24.86 2.06 -6.57
N ARG A 13 -24.59 2.62 -7.76
CA ARG A 13 -23.45 3.51 -8.02
C ARG A 13 -23.98 4.89 -8.39
N GLY A 14 -23.81 5.88 -7.51
CA GLY A 14 -24.37 7.23 -7.71
C GLY A 14 -25.89 7.20 -7.94
N LEU A 15 -26.36 7.85 -9.01
CA LEU A 15 -27.77 7.86 -9.45
C LEU A 15 -28.15 6.67 -10.36
N ALA A 16 -27.23 5.74 -10.63
CA ALA A 16 -27.47 4.63 -11.54
C ALA A 16 -28.53 3.64 -11.01
N LEU A 17 -29.15 2.91 -11.95
CA LEU A 17 -30.12 1.85 -11.67
C LEU A 17 -29.54 0.79 -10.72
N VAL A 18 -30.34 0.38 -9.75
CA VAL A 18 -30.01 -0.69 -8.81
C VAL A 18 -29.94 -2.02 -9.56
N ARG A 19 -28.83 -2.76 -9.41
CA ARG A 19 -28.64 -4.07 -10.06
C ARG A 19 -28.52 -5.18 -9.03
N ALA A 20 -29.05 -6.36 -9.36
CA ALA A 20 -28.82 -7.57 -8.57
C ALA A 20 -27.37 -8.05 -8.77
N ALA A 21 -26.75 -8.45 -7.67
CA ALA A 21 -25.36 -8.88 -7.63
C ALA A 21 -25.13 -9.86 -6.48
N ALA A 22 -24.04 -10.61 -6.60
CA ALA A 22 -23.43 -11.33 -5.51
C ALA A 22 -22.21 -10.56 -4.99
N VAL A 23 -21.99 -10.60 -3.69
CA VAL A 23 -20.79 -10.07 -3.05
C VAL A 23 -20.07 -11.16 -2.27
N SER A 24 -18.76 -11.25 -2.49
CA SER A 24 -17.87 -12.20 -1.83
C SER A 24 -16.78 -11.46 -1.09
N LEU A 25 -16.52 -11.89 0.14
CA LEU A 25 -15.31 -11.50 0.87
C LEU A 25 -14.31 -12.63 0.78
N THR A 26 -13.17 -12.37 0.14
CA THR A 26 -11.97 -13.20 0.30
C THR A 26 -11.16 -12.70 1.49
N ARG A 27 -10.01 -13.31 1.79
CA ARG A 27 -9.12 -12.82 2.84
C ARG A 27 -8.58 -11.39 2.58
N HIS A 28 -8.53 -10.95 1.32
CA HIS A 28 -7.83 -9.70 0.96
C HIS A 28 -8.57 -8.83 -0.07
N HIS A 29 -9.68 -9.33 -0.60
CA HIS A 29 -10.45 -8.65 -1.65
C HIS A 29 -11.94 -8.74 -1.37
N LEU A 30 -12.62 -7.63 -1.64
CA LEU A 30 -14.04 -7.55 -1.91
C LEU A 30 -14.28 -7.86 -3.38
N VAL A 31 -15.08 -8.87 -3.68
CA VAL A 31 -15.44 -9.27 -5.04
C VAL A 31 -16.92 -9.02 -5.24
N LEU A 32 -17.27 -8.25 -6.26
CA LEU A 32 -18.64 -7.95 -6.65
C LEU A 32 -18.91 -8.55 -8.02
N VAL A 33 -19.95 -9.36 -8.13
CA VAL A 33 -20.35 -10.02 -9.38
C VAL A 33 -21.76 -9.58 -9.75
N VAL A 34 -21.90 -8.82 -10.83
CA VAL A 34 -23.20 -8.33 -11.31
C VAL A 34 -23.83 -9.33 -12.27
N MET A 35 -24.99 -9.87 -11.92
CA MET A 35 -25.59 -11.06 -12.57
C MET A 35 -25.95 -10.89 -14.04
N ASN A 36 -26.26 -9.66 -14.49
CA ASN A 36 -26.78 -9.47 -15.85
C ASN A 36 -25.69 -9.23 -16.92
N ASN A 37 -24.44 -8.98 -16.52
CA ASN A 37 -23.35 -8.66 -17.46
C ASN A 37 -22.04 -9.44 -17.18
N ASN A 38 -22.02 -10.37 -16.20
CA ASN A 38 -20.82 -11.04 -15.72
C ASN A 38 -19.65 -10.08 -15.42
N ILE A 39 -19.97 -8.85 -15.00
CA ILE A 39 -18.95 -7.87 -14.62
C ILE A 39 -18.52 -8.20 -13.20
N THR A 40 -17.25 -8.60 -13.07
CA THR A 40 -16.58 -8.81 -11.80
C THR A 40 -15.74 -7.59 -11.48
N SER A 41 -16.04 -6.94 -10.35
CA SER A 41 -15.17 -5.91 -9.77
C SER A 41 -14.46 -6.50 -8.56
N THR A 42 -13.15 -6.34 -8.50
CA THR A 42 -12.33 -6.84 -7.40
C THR A 42 -11.55 -5.68 -6.81
N THR A 43 -11.80 -5.40 -5.53
CA THR A 43 -11.16 -4.29 -4.80
C THR A 43 -10.38 -4.86 -3.62
N PRO A 44 -9.08 -4.55 -3.48
CA PRO A 44 -8.32 -4.92 -2.29
C PRO A 44 -8.94 -4.31 -1.04
N THR A 45 -9.07 -5.06 0.05
CA THR A 45 -9.67 -4.57 1.29
C THR A 45 -8.85 -3.44 1.92
N THR A 46 -7.54 -3.41 1.67
CA THR A 46 -6.65 -2.33 2.12
C THR A 46 -6.91 -0.98 1.43
N MET A 47 -7.65 -0.95 0.33
CA MET A 47 -8.03 0.28 -0.37
C MET A 47 -9.37 0.84 0.12
N LEU A 48 -10.05 0.14 1.04
CA LEU A 48 -11.30 0.59 1.61
C LEU A 48 -11.00 1.42 2.87
N PRO A 49 -11.66 2.56 3.08
CA PRO A 49 -11.51 3.33 4.30
C PRO A 49 -11.98 2.49 5.50
N SER A 50 -11.32 2.65 6.65
CA SER A 50 -11.73 2.03 7.92
C SER A 50 -13.12 2.52 8.37
N ASP A 51 -13.48 3.73 7.97
CA ASP A 51 -14.73 4.39 8.33
C ASP A 51 -15.75 4.25 7.20
N ALA A 52 -16.74 3.39 7.43
CA ALA A 52 -17.85 3.17 6.48
C ALA A 52 -18.99 4.20 6.63
N ASN A 53 -18.94 5.04 7.67
CA ASN A 53 -19.91 6.11 7.94
C ASN A 53 -19.26 7.46 7.64
N LEU A 54 -19.08 7.78 6.36
CA LEU A 54 -18.88 9.18 5.98
C LEU A 54 -20.24 9.82 5.72
N ASP A 55 -20.56 10.79 6.56
CA ASP A 55 -21.67 11.72 6.35
C ASP A 55 -21.49 12.46 5.01
N ARG A 56 -22.63 12.81 4.41
CA ARG A 56 -22.78 13.05 2.97
C ARG A 56 -22.14 14.33 2.41
N GLU A 57 -21.46 15.15 3.20
CA GLU A 57 -21.20 16.55 2.81
C GLU A 57 -19.77 16.93 2.39
N GLU A 58 -18.77 16.04 2.45
CA GLU A 58 -17.38 16.43 2.10
C GLU A 58 -16.66 15.45 1.16
N LEU A 59 -17.16 15.20 -0.06
CA LEU A 59 -16.50 14.25 -0.97
C LEU A 59 -16.63 14.64 -2.46
N GLU A 60 -15.97 15.72 -2.88
CA GLU A 60 -15.93 16.15 -4.30
C GLU A 60 -14.70 15.70 -5.11
N HIS A 61 -13.73 14.98 -4.54
CA HIS A 61 -12.59 14.48 -5.31
C HIS A 61 -12.50 12.94 -5.34
N GLU A 62 -12.83 12.39 -6.51
CA GLU A 62 -12.44 11.05 -7.02
C GLU A 62 -12.84 9.78 -6.25
N GLN A 63 -13.68 9.84 -5.22
CA GLN A 63 -14.11 8.60 -4.56
C GLN A 63 -15.24 7.88 -5.33
N ARG A 64 -14.93 6.67 -5.83
CA ARG A 64 -15.92 5.74 -6.38
C ARG A 64 -16.76 5.14 -5.24
N VAL A 65 -17.89 5.78 -4.91
CA VAL A 65 -18.82 5.26 -3.90
C VAL A 65 -19.67 4.12 -4.48
N ILE A 66 -19.67 2.97 -3.79
CA ILE A 66 -20.54 1.83 -4.07
C ILE A 66 -21.45 1.62 -2.86
N ARG A 67 -22.76 1.60 -3.08
CA ARG A 67 -23.75 1.27 -2.03
C ARG A 67 -24.22 -0.16 -2.22
N LEU A 68 -24.08 -0.96 -1.18
CA LEU A 68 -24.60 -2.33 -1.09
C LEU A 68 -25.91 -2.30 -0.30
N VAL A 69 -26.95 -2.90 -0.85
CA VAL A 69 -28.28 -2.98 -0.24
C VAL A 69 -28.60 -4.46 -0.04
N PHE A 70 -28.67 -4.86 1.21
CA PHE A 70 -29.06 -6.20 1.63
C PHE A 70 -30.57 -6.24 1.86
N SER A 71 -31.18 -7.39 1.62
CA SER A 71 -32.62 -7.58 1.87
C SER A 71 -32.88 -8.08 3.31
N VAL A 72 -31.84 -8.58 3.98
CA VAL A 72 -31.87 -9.13 5.33
C VAL A 72 -30.85 -8.38 6.17
N GLU A 73 -31.26 -7.89 7.35
CA GLU A 73 -30.42 -7.11 8.26
C GLU A 73 -29.25 -7.93 8.84
N LEU A 74 -29.50 -9.21 9.13
CA LEU A 74 -28.48 -10.14 9.61
C LEU A 74 -27.31 -10.24 8.62
N ASP A 75 -27.61 -10.42 7.33
CA ASP A 75 -26.60 -10.48 6.27
C ASP A 75 -25.78 -9.19 6.19
N ALA A 76 -26.42 -8.02 6.34
CA ALA A 76 -25.74 -6.73 6.33
C ALA A 76 -24.78 -6.60 7.52
N THR A 77 -25.23 -7.00 8.71
CA THR A 77 -24.44 -6.93 9.94
C THR A 77 -23.26 -7.90 9.89
N GLU A 78 -23.49 -9.13 9.42
CA GLU A 78 -22.45 -10.13 9.23
C GLU A 78 -21.42 -9.68 8.20
N PHE A 79 -21.88 -9.21 7.02
CA PHE A 79 -21.01 -8.67 5.98
C PHE A 79 -20.15 -7.53 6.51
N PHE A 80 -20.76 -6.56 7.19
CA PHE A 80 -20.07 -5.41 7.76
C PHE A 80 -19.01 -5.83 8.79
N THR A 81 -19.39 -6.69 9.72
CA THR A 81 -18.47 -7.22 10.74
C THR A 81 -17.29 -7.96 10.12
N ASN A 82 -17.54 -8.80 9.10
CA ASN A 82 -16.50 -9.53 8.40
C ASN A 82 -15.61 -8.59 7.59
N LEU A 83 -16.17 -7.59 6.92
CA LEU A 83 -15.40 -6.58 6.20
C LEU A 83 -14.49 -5.79 7.15
N GLN A 84 -15.02 -5.34 8.30
CA GLN A 84 -14.25 -4.61 9.31
C GLN A 84 -13.03 -5.39 9.80
N LYS A 85 -13.16 -6.71 9.99
CA LYS A 85 -12.03 -7.57 10.37
C LYS A 85 -10.94 -7.65 9.29
N LEU A 86 -11.32 -7.53 8.01
CA LEU A 86 -10.40 -7.64 6.87
C LEU A 86 -9.73 -6.31 6.51
N ILE A 87 -10.39 -5.18 6.77
CA ILE A 87 -9.80 -3.84 6.58
C ILE A 87 -8.90 -3.46 7.76
N ASN A 88 -9.31 -3.80 8.99
CA ASN A 88 -8.59 -3.45 10.21
C ASN A 88 -7.63 -4.57 10.63
N THR A 89 -6.58 -4.71 9.85
CA THR A 89 -5.55 -5.72 10.07
C THR A 89 -4.59 -5.29 11.19
N ALA A 90 -4.37 -6.14 12.20
CA ALA A 90 -3.59 -5.78 13.40
C ALA A 90 -2.07 -5.96 13.22
N ALA A 91 -1.63 -6.83 12.31
CA ALA A 91 -0.24 -7.19 12.09
C ALA A 91 0.13 -7.10 10.61
N ILE A 92 1.36 -6.69 10.28
CA ILE A 92 1.78 -6.49 8.88
C ILE A 92 1.75 -7.80 8.09
N GLU A 93 2.04 -8.92 8.73
CA GLU A 93 2.09 -10.26 8.14
C GLU A 93 0.71 -10.73 7.65
N GLN A 94 -0.36 -10.11 8.14
CA GLN A 94 -1.72 -10.40 7.73
C GLN A 94 -2.09 -9.69 6.41
N LEU A 95 -1.31 -8.68 5.98
CA LEU A 95 -1.53 -7.95 4.73
C LEU A 95 -1.39 -8.87 3.51
N TYR A 96 -2.10 -8.53 2.43
CA TYR A 96 -2.10 -9.32 1.19
C TYR A 96 -0.70 -9.54 0.62
N ALA A 97 0.18 -8.55 0.75
CA ALA A 97 1.55 -8.60 0.26
C ALA A 97 2.33 -9.84 0.76
N PHE A 98 2.03 -10.35 1.96
CA PHE A 98 2.70 -11.51 2.54
C PHE A 98 2.08 -12.86 2.13
N TYR A 99 0.85 -12.87 1.60
CA TYR A 99 0.18 -14.09 1.14
C TYR A 99 0.20 -14.24 -0.38
N TYR A 100 0.42 -13.16 -1.11
CA TYR A 100 0.41 -13.19 -2.56
C TYR A 100 1.47 -14.15 -3.09
N THR A 101 1.00 -15.15 -3.86
CA THR A 101 1.85 -16.11 -4.56
C THR A 101 1.62 -15.92 -6.06
N PRO A 102 2.62 -15.43 -6.81
CA PRO A 102 2.49 -15.26 -8.25
C PRO A 102 2.23 -16.61 -8.92
N LYS A 103 1.36 -16.63 -9.92
CA LYS A 103 0.92 -17.88 -10.58
C LYS A 103 1.43 -18.00 -12.00
N THR A 104 1.64 -16.88 -12.67
CA THR A 104 2.13 -16.85 -14.04
C THR A 104 3.65 -16.67 -14.06
N GLU A 105 4.27 -17.17 -15.13
CA GLU A 105 5.71 -17.03 -15.34
C GLU A 105 6.15 -15.55 -15.37
N ALA A 106 5.29 -14.68 -15.94
CA ALA A 106 5.52 -13.24 -15.98
C ALA A 106 5.54 -12.62 -14.57
N GLU A 107 4.59 -12.96 -13.71
CA GLU A 107 4.52 -12.46 -12.33
C GLU A 107 5.67 -13.01 -11.47
N ILE A 108 6.07 -14.27 -11.68
CA ILE A 108 7.23 -14.87 -10.99
C ILE A 108 8.49 -14.08 -11.35
N ARG A 109 8.68 -13.83 -12.65
CA ARG A 109 9.79 -13.01 -13.15
C ARG A 109 9.73 -11.61 -12.55
N GLU A 110 8.59 -10.92 -12.62
CA GLU A 110 8.44 -9.58 -12.05
C GLU A 110 8.78 -9.53 -10.56
N LYS A 111 8.38 -10.54 -9.78
CA LYS A 111 8.77 -10.65 -8.36
C LYS A 111 10.29 -10.72 -8.17
N GLU A 112 11.00 -11.48 -9.00
CA GLU A 112 12.46 -11.60 -8.90
C GLU A 112 13.20 -10.32 -9.31
N TYR A 113 12.74 -9.67 -10.39
CA TYR A 113 13.36 -8.45 -10.91
C TYR A 113 12.94 -7.19 -10.15
N GLY A 114 11.72 -7.15 -9.61
CA GLY A 114 11.14 -6.00 -8.93
C GLY A 114 11.99 -5.53 -7.75
N TRP A 115 12.48 -6.46 -6.92
CA TRP A 115 13.38 -6.14 -5.80
C TRP A 115 14.78 -5.66 -6.22
N LYS A 116 15.21 -6.01 -7.43
CA LYS A 116 16.52 -5.63 -8.00
C LYS A 116 16.41 -4.45 -8.97
N SER A 117 15.22 -3.89 -9.15
CA SER A 117 14.97 -2.80 -10.10
C SER A 117 15.70 -1.51 -9.72
N TYR A 118 16.01 -1.33 -8.44
CA TYR A 118 16.70 -0.16 -7.91
C TYR A 118 17.96 -0.56 -7.16
N ASP A 119 19.09 -0.04 -7.60
CA ASP A 119 20.39 -0.11 -6.94
C ASP A 119 20.85 1.32 -6.60
N PRO A 120 20.90 1.71 -5.31
CA PRO A 120 21.32 3.04 -4.91
C PRO A 120 22.76 3.39 -5.36
N GLU A 121 23.69 2.43 -5.39
CA GLU A 121 25.08 2.70 -5.80
C GLU A 121 25.16 2.98 -7.30
N ALA A 122 24.46 2.17 -8.10
CA ALA A 122 24.34 2.38 -9.53
C ALA A 122 23.67 3.73 -9.83
N GLU A 123 22.64 4.12 -9.06
CA GLU A 123 21.94 5.39 -9.25
C GLU A 123 22.83 6.59 -8.88
N PHE A 124 23.56 6.52 -7.76
CA PHE A 124 24.53 7.56 -7.42
C PHE A 124 25.62 7.71 -8.49
N LYS A 125 26.15 6.58 -8.99
CA LYS A 125 27.13 6.59 -10.08
C LYS A 125 26.55 7.19 -11.37
N ARG A 126 25.29 6.86 -11.72
CA ARG A 126 24.58 7.43 -12.88
C ARG A 126 24.46 8.95 -12.79
N MET A 127 24.24 9.47 -11.58
CA MET A 127 24.22 10.91 -11.29
C MET A 127 25.61 11.56 -11.20
N GLY A 128 26.70 10.79 -11.32
CA GLY A 128 28.06 11.28 -11.18
C GLY A 128 28.49 11.56 -9.74
N LEU A 129 27.76 11.04 -8.74
CA LEU A 129 28.11 11.10 -7.34
C LEU A 129 29.13 9.99 -7.03
N GLY A 130 30.29 10.36 -6.48
CA GLY A 130 31.38 9.42 -6.22
C GLY A 130 32.77 10.00 -6.50
N PRO A 131 33.81 9.15 -6.55
CA PRO A 131 35.21 9.58 -6.66
C PRO A 131 35.51 10.45 -7.89
N THR A 132 34.70 10.34 -8.94
CA THR A 132 34.90 11.01 -10.23
C THR A 132 34.66 12.52 -10.19
N ASN A 133 33.72 13.02 -9.39
CA ASN A 133 33.39 14.46 -9.31
C ASN A 133 33.98 15.12 -8.05
N GLY A 134 34.33 14.34 -7.02
CA GLY A 134 35.04 14.82 -5.83
C GLY A 134 34.27 15.79 -4.90
N ALA A 135 33.14 16.34 -5.34
CA ALA A 135 32.30 17.24 -4.54
C ALA A 135 31.42 16.50 -3.52
N TRP A 136 31.04 15.26 -3.83
CA TRP A 136 30.15 14.42 -3.04
C TRP A 136 30.77 13.05 -2.79
N ARG A 137 30.53 12.49 -1.61
CA ARG A 137 30.86 11.12 -1.24
C ARG A 137 29.61 10.40 -0.77
N VAL A 138 29.55 9.08 -0.98
CA VAL A 138 28.53 8.23 -0.38
C VAL A 138 29.06 7.73 0.96
N THR A 139 28.34 7.97 2.05
CA THR A 139 28.69 7.49 3.39
C THR A 139 27.92 6.23 3.75
N THR A 140 28.57 5.35 4.52
CA THR A 140 28.00 4.15 5.13
C THR A 140 27.64 4.36 6.61
N ILE A 141 27.63 5.60 7.10
CA ILE A 141 27.31 5.93 8.50
C ILE A 141 25.97 5.34 8.95
N ASN A 142 25.01 5.19 8.03
CA ASN A 142 23.67 4.67 8.31
C ASN A 142 23.46 3.22 7.86
N LYS A 143 24.53 2.45 7.62
CA LYS A 143 24.43 1.06 7.11
C LYS A 143 23.52 0.16 7.96
N ASP A 144 23.53 0.38 9.28
CA ASP A 144 22.76 -0.39 10.28
C ASP A 144 21.54 0.41 10.79
N PHE A 145 21.16 1.51 10.12
CA PHE A 145 20.06 2.41 10.50
C PHE A 145 20.18 3.07 11.89
N SER A 146 21.33 2.96 12.55
CA SER A 146 21.57 3.50 13.90
C SER A 146 21.73 5.03 13.93
N PHE A 147 22.16 5.65 12.83
CA PHE A 147 22.31 7.10 12.74
C PHE A 147 20.96 7.80 12.53
N CYS A 148 20.18 7.33 11.55
CA CYS A 148 18.83 7.79 11.28
C CYS A 148 17.96 6.61 10.79
N PRO A 149 17.05 6.08 11.64
CA PRO A 149 16.22 4.92 11.29
C PRO A 149 15.29 5.12 10.08
N THR A 150 15.02 6.37 9.71
CA THR A 150 14.09 6.73 8.62
C THR A 150 14.79 7.07 7.29
N TYR A 151 16.12 7.00 7.25
CA TYR A 151 16.94 7.26 6.06
C TYR A 151 17.46 5.95 5.47
N PRO A 152 17.81 5.93 4.16
CA PRO A 152 18.42 4.79 3.52
C PRO A 152 19.79 4.45 4.14
N LYS A 153 20.28 3.24 3.85
CA LYS A 153 21.59 2.75 4.31
C LYS A 153 22.76 3.59 3.78
N LEU A 154 22.64 4.02 2.52
CA LEU A 154 23.62 4.82 1.80
C LEU A 154 23.10 6.24 1.65
N ILE A 155 23.94 7.21 1.96
CA ILE A 155 23.59 8.64 1.95
C ILE A 155 24.67 9.40 1.21
N ALA A 156 24.31 10.24 0.25
CA ALA A 156 25.24 11.16 -0.40
C ALA A 156 25.44 12.40 0.47
N VAL A 157 26.69 12.79 0.71
CA VAL A 157 27.05 13.97 1.51
C VAL A 157 28.22 14.70 0.86
N PRO A 158 28.43 16.00 1.14
CA PRO A 158 29.59 16.69 0.61
C PRO A 158 30.90 16.01 1.01
N ALA A 159 31.82 15.85 0.07
CA ALA A 159 33.04 15.04 0.25
C ALA A 159 33.92 15.53 1.42
N ARG A 160 33.92 16.84 1.70
CA ARG A 160 34.70 17.46 2.79
C ARG A 160 34.14 17.19 4.18
N ILE A 161 32.89 16.76 4.30
CA ILE A 161 32.23 16.54 5.59
C ILE A 161 32.50 15.10 6.02
N SER A 162 33.16 14.91 7.16
CA SER A 162 33.44 13.58 7.72
C SER A 162 32.22 13.01 8.46
N ASP A 163 32.20 11.68 8.66
CA ASP A 163 31.13 11.03 9.42
C ASP A 163 31.07 11.52 10.87
N ASN A 164 32.20 11.95 11.46
CA ASN A 164 32.21 12.56 12.78
C ASN A 164 31.45 13.88 12.80
N VAL A 165 31.62 14.73 11.78
CA VAL A 165 30.84 15.98 11.67
C VAL A 165 29.35 15.67 11.49
N LEU A 166 29.00 14.66 10.69
CA LEU A 166 27.61 14.21 10.55
C LEU A 166 27.00 13.74 11.88
N LYS A 167 27.74 12.98 12.69
CA LYS A 167 27.29 12.55 14.03
C LYS A 167 26.99 13.73 14.95
N HIS A 168 27.78 14.79 14.89
CA HIS A 168 27.54 16.00 15.68
C HIS A 168 26.37 16.81 15.11
N GLY A 169 26.36 17.05 13.80
CA GLY A 169 25.32 17.80 13.10
C GLY A 169 23.93 17.15 13.17
N GLY A 170 23.88 15.81 13.16
CA GLY A 170 22.65 15.04 13.28
C GLY A 170 21.87 15.36 14.56
N LYS A 171 22.55 15.67 15.67
CA LYS A 171 21.92 16.05 16.95
C LYS A 171 21.10 17.34 16.85
N PHE A 172 21.41 18.22 15.89
CA PHE A 172 20.70 19.47 15.63
C PHE A 172 19.62 19.33 14.56
N LYS A 173 19.36 18.11 14.09
CA LYS A 173 18.30 17.81 13.12
C LYS A 173 17.32 16.82 13.75
N SER A 174 16.02 17.09 13.59
CA SER A 174 14.99 16.20 14.10
C SER A 174 15.21 14.77 13.56
N LYS A 175 15.26 13.79 14.47
CA LYS A 175 15.51 12.37 14.17
C LYS A 175 16.81 12.13 13.37
N SER A 176 17.80 13.01 13.49
CA SER A 176 19.08 12.94 12.75
C SER A 176 18.94 12.97 11.22
N ARG A 177 17.86 13.55 10.69
CA ARG A 177 17.62 13.72 9.25
C ARG A 177 18.47 14.87 8.70
N ILE A 178 19.74 14.58 8.45
CA ILE A 178 20.69 15.54 7.88
C ILE A 178 20.30 15.93 6.45
N PRO A 179 20.67 17.13 5.97
CA PRO A 179 20.56 17.46 4.55
C PRO A 179 21.44 16.51 3.72
N ALA A 180 20.81 15.76 2.84
CA ALA A 180 21.43 14.74 1.98
C ALA A 180 20.63 14.59 0.68
#